data_AF-A0A0D2U8S1-F1
#
_entry.id   AF-A0A0D2U8S1-F1
#
_cell.length_a   1.000
_cell.length_b   1.000
_cell.length_c   1.000
_cell.angle_alpha   90.00
_cell.angle_beta   90.00
_cell.angle_gamma   90.00
#
_symmetry.space_group_name_H-M   'P 1'
#
loop_
_entity.id
_entity.type
_entity.pdbx_description
1 polymer ?
#
loop_
_entity_poly.entity_id
_entity_poly.type
_entity_poly.pdbx_seq_one_letter_code
_entity_poly.pdbx_strand_id
1 'polypeptide(L)'
;KIPKIMDTIKKICLRTLKLLFWGVLLQGGYSHAPNDLVYGVDMKLIRWCGILQRIALVYFIVSVIETFTTKRRPTVLEPGYSSIFTAYCWQWLGGFVAFVIYMTTTYSLYVPDWSFVVSTDSKITQYTVKCGMRGHLGPACNAVGYVDREVWGINHLYMYPVWQRLKACTHSSPSS
;
A
#
# COMPACT_ATOMS: atom_id res chain seq x y z
N LYS A 1 -13.78 28.63 19.94
CA LYS A 1 -12.81 27.51 20.12
C LYS A 1 -12.78 26.49 18.96
N ILE A 2 -13.75 26.47 18.04
CA ILE A 2 -13.76 25.64 16.81
C ILE A 2 -12.73 26.02 15.72
N PRO A 3 -12.33 27.31 15.50
CA PRO A 3 -11.46 27.66 14.37
C PRO A 3 -10.06 27.00 14.44
N LYS A 4 -9.52 26.83 15.64
CA LYS A 4 -8.18 26.22 15.84
C LYS A 4 -8.06 24.79 15.30
N ILE A 5 -9.17 24.03 15.25
CA ILE A 5 -9.16 22.64 14.77
C ILE A 5 -9.02 22.60 13.26
N MET A 6 -9.79 23.44 12.56
CA MET A 6 -9.73 23.52 11.11
C MET A 6 -8.35 24.01 10.65
N ASP A 7 -7.76 24.97 11.37
CA ASP A 7 -6.39 25.42 11.10
C ASP A 7 -5.35 24.33 11.37
N THR A 8 -5.54 23.53 12.43
CA THR A 8 -4.67 22.38 12.74
C THR A 8 -4.77 21.29 11.67
N ILE A 9 -5.98 20.95 11.23
CA ILE A 9 -6.21 19.97 10.15
C ILE A 9 -5.60 20.46 8.85
N LYS A 10 -5.77 21.74 8.48
CA LYS A 10 -5.12 22.33 7.30
C LYS A 10 -3.60 22.18 7.36
N LYS A 11 -2.99 22.44 8.53
CA LYS A 11 -1.54 22.28 8.73
C LYS A 11 -1.08 20.83 8.62
N ILE A 12 -1.87 19.89 9.15
CA ILE A 12 -1.62 18.45 9.01
C ILE A 12 -1.72 18.04 7.55
N CYS A 13 -2.79 18.41 6.83
CA CYS A 13 -2.96 18.16 5.41
C CYS A 13 -1.77 18.67 4.59
N LEU A 14 -1.34 19.91 4.79
CA LEU A 14 -0.21 20.49 4.06
C LEU A 14 1.11 19.74 4.31
N ARG A 15 1.34 19.28 5.55
CA ARG A 15 2.53 18.47 5.88
C ARG A 15 2.46 17.09 5.23
N THR A 16 1.31 16.40 5.32
CA THR A 16 1.10 15.11 4.67
C THR A 16 1.27 15.21 3.17
N LEU A 17 0.72 16.25 2.53
CA LEU A 17 0.84 16.46 1.09
C LEU A 17 2.30 16.67 0.66
N LYS A 18 3.08 17.45 1.43
CA LYS A 18 4.52 17.60 1.19
C LYS A 18 5.25 16.26 1.31
N LEU A 19 4.94 15.45 2.32
CA LEU A 19 5.56 14.13 2.49
C LEU A 19 5.19 13.16 1.36
N LEU A 20 3.94 13.18 0.90
CA LEU A 20 3.50 12.39 -0.25
C LEU A 20 4.22 12.81 -1.52
N PHE A 21 4.35 14.12 -1.76
CA PHE A 21 5.08 14.66 -2.90
C PHE A 21 6.55 14.22 -2.90
N TRP A 22 7.25 14.40 -1.78
CA TRP A 22 8.63 13.92 -1.63
C TRP A 22 8.74 12.40 -1.76
N GLY A 23 7.75 11.65 -1.27
CA GLY A 23 7.68 10.20 -1.42
C GLY A 23 7.56 9.76 -2.88
N VAL A 24 6.70 10.40 -3.67
CA VAL A 24 6.58 10.12 -5.11
C VAL A 24 7.85 10.52 -5.85
N LEU A 25 8.44 11.69 -5.53
CA LEU A 25 9.63 12.19 -6.23
C LEU A 25 10.88 11.34 -5.95
N LEU A 26 11.08 10.89 -4.72
CA LEU A 26 12.24 10.07 -4.35
C LEU A 26 12.09 8.60 -4.75
N GLN A 27 10.85 8.08 -4.79
CA GLN A 27 10.57 6.67 -5.03
C GLN A 27 10.09 6.37 -6.46
N GLY A 28 9.65 7.40 -7.20
CA GLY A 28 9.39 7.37 -8.63
C GLY A 28 10.69 7.64 -9.39
N GLY A 29 11.44 6.58 -9.64
CA GLY A 29 12.80 6.57 -10.19
C GLY A 29 13.01 7.56 -11.32
N TYR A 30 13.53 8.73 -10.97
CA TYR A 30 14.00 9.77 -11.88
C TYR A 30 15.53 9.66 -11.98
N SER A 31 16.00 8.63 -12.68
CA SER A 31 17.39 8.57 -13.15
C SER A 31 17.47 7.63 -14.33
N HIS A 32 17.49 8.22 -15.51
CA HIS A 32 17.94 7.55 -16.72
C HIS A 32 19.46 7.39 -16.69
N ALA A 33 19.94 6.25 -17.19
CA ALA A 33 21.32 6.08 -17.62
C ALA A 33 21.60 7.04 -18.81
N PRO A 34 22.84 7.55 -18.96
CA PRO A 34 23.17 8.61 -19.92
C PRO A 34 22.99 8.29 -21.42
N ASN A 35 22.50 7.10 -21.80
CA ASN A 35 22.47 6.63 -23.19
C ASN A 35 21.07 6.30 -23.77
N ASP A 36 19.97 6.50 -23.05
CA ASP A 36 18.62 6.28 -23.59
C ASP A 36 17.88 7.59 -23.93
N LEU A 37 17.48 7.73 -25.20
CA LEU A 37 16.82 8.90 -25.80
C LEU A 37 15.34 9.10 -25.37
N VAL A 38 14.87 8.42 -24.33
CA VAL A 38 13.51 8.58 -23.80
C VAL A 38 13.56 9.46 -22.56
N TYR A 39 13.62 10.78 -22.76
CA TYR A 39 13.45 11.75 -21.67
C TYR A 39 11.94 11.90 -21.42
N GLY A 40 11.40 11.14 -20.48
CA GLY A 40 9.99 11.19 -20.14
C GLY A 40 9.74 10.68 -18.72
N VAL A 41 8.81 11.31 -18.01
CA VAL A 41 8.21 10.69 -16.83
C VAL A 41 7.47 9.45 -17.34
N ASP A 42 8.07 8.28 -17.30
CA ASP A 42 7.37 7.05 -17.63
C ASP A 42 6.32 6.80 -16.54
N MET A 43 5.10 7.29 -16.76
CA MET A 43 3.95 7.16 -15.85
C MET A 43 3.62 5.70 -15.53
N LYS A 44 4.16 4.75 -16.31
CA LYS A 44 4.05 3.30 -16.10
C LYS A 44 4.98 2.76 -15.00
N LEU A 45 6.04 3.49 -14.63
CA LEU A 45 7.04 3.10 -13.63
C LEU A 45 6.88 3.80 -12.27
N ILE A 46 5.95 4.75 -12.15
CA ILE A 46 5.72 5.48 -10.90
C ILE A 46 5.10 4.54 -9.88
N ARG A 47 5.80 4.24 -8.79
CA ARG A 47 5.27 3.48 -7.67
C ARG A 47 4.35 4.35 -6.80
N TRP A 48 3.06 4.34 -7.09
CA TRP A 48 1.99 5.07 -6.39
C TRP A 48 1.71 4.61 -4.95
N CYS A 49 2.21 3.44 -4.55
CA CYS A 49 2.06 2.89 -3.19
C CYS A 49 3.39 2.39 -2.59
N GLY A 50 4.42 3.24 -2.70
CA GLY A 50 5.71 3.11 -2.04
C GLY A 50 5.67 3.27 -0.51
N ILE A 51 6.80 2.98 0.14
CA ILE A 51 6.92 2.92 1.60
C ILE A 51 6.61 4.27 2.26
N LEU A 52 7.08 5.38 1.67
CA LEU A 52 6.91 6.71 2.24
C LEU A 52 5.43 7.13 2.23
N GLN A 53 4.71 6.78 1.17
CA GLN A 53 3.30 7.15 1.01
C GLN A 53 2.41 6.41 2.02
N ARG A 54 2.73 5.15 2.32
CA ARG A 54 2.03 4.37 3.36
C ARG A 54 2.22 4.97 4.74
N ILE A 55 3.45 5.37 5.09
CA ILE A 55 3.74 6.03 6.37
C ILE A 55 3.02 7.38 6.45
N ALA A 56 3.04 8.17 5.37
CA ALA A 56 2.36 9.47 5.33
C ALA A 56 0.84 9.35 5.53
N LEU A 57 0.21 8.32 4.96
CA LEU A 57 -1.22 8.04 5.13
C LEU A 57 -1.56 7.66 6.58
N VAL A 58 -0.79 6.75 7.18
CA VAL A 58 -0.99 6.37 8.59
C VAL A 58 -0.82 7.56 9.52
N TYR A 59 0.24 8.36 9.32
CA TYR A 59 0.47 9.59 10.07
C TYR A 59 -0.72 10.55 9.98
N PHE A 60 -1.29 10.72 8.79
CA PHE A 60 -2.46 11.57 8.58
C PHE A 60 -3.68 11.09 9.38
N ILE A 61 -4.04 9.81 9.27
CA ILE A 61 -5.18 9.23 9.98
C ILE A 61 -5.01 9.38 11.50
N VAL A 62 -3.83 9.02 12.03
CA VAL A 62 -3.55 9.11 13.46
C VAL A 62 -3.60 10.56 13.94
N SER A 63 -3.00 11.50 13.20
CA SER A 63 -2.99 12.92 13.56
C SER A 63 -4.39 13.54 13.56
N VAL A 64 -5.26 13.11 12.63
CA VAL A 64 -6.65 13.54 12.57
C VAL A 64 -7.44 12.98 13.75
N ILE A 65 -7.32 11.67 14.03
CA ILE A 65 -7.96 11.03 15.20
C ILE A 65 -7.51 11.72 16.49
N GLU A 66 -6.22 11.99 16.64
CA GLU A 66 -5.66 12.67 17.81
C GLU A 66 -6.20 14.10 17.95
N THR A 67 -6.25 14.87 16.86
CA THR A 67 -6.77 16.23 16.86
C THR A 67 -8.24 16.27 17.31
N PHE A 68 -9.05 15.30 16.90
CA PHE A 68 -10.44 15.18 17.34
C PHE A 68 -10.57 14.66 18.78
N THR A 69 -9.72 13.71 19.18
CA THR A 69 -9.80 13.03 20.48
C THR A 69 -9.20 13.85 21.63
N THR A 70 -8.25 14.75 21.35
CA THR A 70 -7.58 15.59 22.37
C THR A 70 -8.58 16.40 23.20
N LYS A 71 -9.76 16.73 22.66
CA LYS A 71 -10.83 17.41 23.39
C LYS A 71 -11.42 16.61 24.55
N ARG A 72 -11.29 15.28 24.54
CA ARG A 72 -11.84 14.37 25.57
C ARG A 72 -10.79 13.90 26.57
N ARG A 73 -9.51 14.31 26.43
CA ARG A 73 -8.44 13.81 27.29
C ARG A 73 -8.40 14.60 28.61
N PRO A 74 -8.57 13.97 29.78
CA PRO A 74 -8.18 14.59 31.04
C PRO A 74 -6.65 14.77 31.06
N THR A 75 -6.17 15.93 31.49
CA THR A 75 -4.75 16.32 31.49
C THR A 75 -3.89 15.53 32.47
N VAL A 76 -4.51 14.69 33.31
CA VAL A 76 -3.85 13.83 34.30
C VAL A 76 -4.26 12.39 34.02
N LEU A 77 -3.31 11.55 33.61
CA LEU A 77 -3.52 10.10 33.58
C LEU A 77 -3.18 9.56 34.97
N GLU A 78 -4.18 9.01 35.66
CA GLU A 78 -3.91 8.22 36.87
C GLU A 78 -3.11 6.96 36.49
N PRO A 79 -2.07 6.60 37.26
CA PRO A 79 -1.20 5.47 36.96
C PRO A 79 -1.95 4.16 37.24
N GLY A 80 -2.50 3.56 36.19
CA GLY A 80 -3.09 2.22 36.22
C GLY A 80 -2.88 1.50 34.88
N TYR A 81 -2.69 0.18 34.89
CA TYR A 81 -2.46 -0.63 33.68
C TYR A 81 -3.54 -0.45 32.60
N SER A 82 -4.78 -0.19 33.01
CA SER A 82 -5.93 0.07 32.11
C SER A 82 -6.02 1.52 31.62
N SER A 83 -5.31 2.47 32.25
CA SER A 83 -5.35 3.90 31.94
C SER A 83 -4.89 4.21 30.51
N ILE A 84 -3.92 3.45 30.01
CA ILE A 84 -3.41 3.57 28.63
C ILE A 84 -4.49 3.17 27.61
N PHE A 85 -5.20 2.07 27.85
CA PHE A 85 -6.26 1.60 26.95
C PHE A 85 -7.44 2.58 26.92
N THR A 86 -7.82 3.13 28.07
CA THR A 86 -8.88 4.13 28.17
C THR A 86 -8.48 5.45 27.51
N ALA A 87 -7.22 5.90 27.70
CA ALA A 87 -6.72 7.15 27.12
C ALA A 87 -6.58 7.11 25.59
N TYR A 88 -6.25 5.96 25.02
CA TYR A 88 -6.04 5.78 23.58
C TYR A 88 -7.16 4.95 22.90
N CYS A 89 -8.31 4.81 23.55
CA CYS A 89 -9.40 3.93 23.10
C CYS A 89 -9.82 4.19 21.64
N TRP A 90 -9.88 5.45 21.19
CA TRP A 90 -10.22 5.79 19.80
C TRP A 90 -9.16 5.40 18.77
N GLN A 91 -7.88 5.43 19.14
CA GLN A 91 -6.79 4.96 18.27
C GLN A 91 -6.81 3.44 18.18
N TRP A 92 -7.03 2.75 19.32
CA TRP A 92 -7.20 1.30 19.36
C TRP A 92 -8.43 0.84 18.57
N LEU A 93 -9.55 1.55 18.68
CA LEU A 93 -10.76 1.27 17.90
C LEU A 93 -10.48 1.43 16.39
N GLY A 94 -9.79 2.50 15.99
CA GLY A 94 -9.38 2.69 14.60
C GLY A 94 -8.47 1.57 14.09
N GLY A 95 -7.49 1.15 14.90
CA GLY A 95 -6.62 0.02 14.61
C GLY A 95 -7.37 -1.31 14.50
N PHE A 96 -8.33 -1.56 15.39
CA PHE A 96 -9.16 -2.76 15.37
C PHE A 96 -10.07 -2.80 14.13
N VAL A 97 -10.71 -1.68 13.78
CA VAL A 97 -11.51 -1.58 12.56
C VAL A 97 -10.66 -1.84 11.32
N ALA A 98 -9.47 -1.23 11.24
CA ALA A 98 -8.55 -1.47 10.13
C ALA A 98 -8.10 -2.94 10.05
N PHE A 99 -7.83 -3.58 11.19
CA PHE A 99 -7.48 -4.99 11.27
C PHE A 99 -8.62 -5.90 10.80
N VAL A 100 -9.85 -5.64 11.23
CA VAL A 100 -11.03 -6.40 10.80
C VAL A 100 -11.22 -6.25 9.29
N ILE A 101 -11.15 -5.03 8.75
CA ILE A 101 -11.24 -4.79 7.31
C ILE A 101 -10.14 -5.54 6.54
N TYR A 102 -8.91 -5.52 7.06
CA TYR A 102 -7.81 -6.25 6.44
C TYR A 102 -8.09 -7.76 6.42
N MET A 103 -8.43 -8.35 7.57
CA MET A 103 -8.71 -9.79 7.67
C MET A 103 -9.89 -10.21 6.80
N THR A 104 -11.01 -9.46 6.83
CA THR A 104 -12.17 -9.79 6.00
C THR A 104 -11.84 -9.69 4.52
N THR A 105 -11.10 -8.66 4.10
CA THR A 105 -10.68 -8.50 2.69
C THR A 105 -9.73 -9.62 2.27
N THR A 106 -8.76 -9.99 3.10
CA THR A 106 -7.79 -11.04 2.76
C THR A 106 -8.43 -12.42 2.64
N TYR A 107 -9.40 -12.75 3.50
CA TYR A 107 -9.99 -14.10 3.53
C TYR A 107 -11.29 -14.23 2.72
N SER A 108 -12.09 -13.18 2.58
CA SER A 108 -13.38 -13.25 1.88
C SER A 108 -13.25 -13.06 0.37
N LEU A 109 -12.20 -12.35 -0.07
CA LEU A 109 -12.04 -11.99 -1.46
C LEU A 109 -11.60 -13.21 -2.28
N TYR A 110 -12.39 -13.52 -3.31
CA TYR A 110 -12.07 -14.57 -4.27
C TYR A 110 -11.05 -14.06 -5.29
N VAL A 111 -9.94 -14.78 -5.43
CA VAL A 111 -8.90 -14.43 -6.39
C VAL A 111 -9.07 -15.31 -7.64
N PRO A 112 -9.57 -14.76 -8.76
CA PRO A 112 -9.72 -15.49 -10.01
C PRO A 112 -8.36 -15.79 -10.65
N ASP A 113 -8.38 -16.73 -11.61
CA ASP A 113 -7.26 -16.95 -12.50
C ASP A 113 -7.01 -15.69 -13.33
N TRP A 114 -5.75 -15.36 -13.57
CA TRP A 114 -5.35 -14.18 -14.34
C TRP A 114 -4.24 -14.55 -15.30
N SER A 115 -4.17 -13.86 -16.45
CA SER A 115 -3.16 -14.09 -17.46
C SER A 115 -2.39 -12.82 -17.79
N PHE A 116 -1.12 -12.97 -18.14
CA PHE A 116 -0.28 -11.88 -18.60
C PHE A 116 0.44 -12.27 -19.89
N VAL A 117 0.77 -11.25 -20.68
CA VAL A 117 1.43 -11.42 -21.97
C VAL A 117 2.88 -10.96 -21.83
N VAL A 118 3.82 -11.81 -22.26
CA VAL A 118 5.24 -11.47 -22.32
C VAL A 118 5.66 -11.47 -23.79
N SER A 119 6.21 -10.33 -24.23
CA SER A 119 6.81 -10.18 -25.55
C SER A 119 8.32 -10.32 -25.43
N THR A 120 8.88 -11.38 -25.99
CA THR A 120 10.34 -11.58 -26.07
C THR A 120 10.72 -11.70 -27.54
N ASP A 121 11.51 -10.75 -28.05
CA ASP A 121 12.18 -10.53 -29.36
C ASP A 121 11.60 -11.09 -30.68
N SER A 122 10.68 -12.06 -30.68
CA SER A 122 9.98 -12.59 -31.85
C SER A 122 8.72 -13.41 -31.52
N LYS A 123 8.35 -13.61 -30.23
CA LYS A 123 7.13 -14.36 -29.84
C LYS A 123 6.37 -13.68 -28.71
N ILE A 124 5.06 -13.53 -28.91
CA ILE A 124 4.09 -13.13 -27.88
C ILE A 124 3.62 -14.41 -27.20
N THR A 125 3.96 -14.60 -25.93
CA THR A 125 3.53 -15.76 -25.15
C THR A 125 2.62 -15.33 -24.02
N GLN A 126 1.43 -15.93 -23.95
CA GLN A 126 0.45 -15.68 -22.89
C GLN A 126 0.62 -16.74 -21.80
N TYR A 127 0.90 -16.30 -20.58
CA TYR A 127 1.00 -17.16 -19.40
C TYR A 127 -0.24 -16.96 -18.53
N THR A 128 -0.86 -18.05 -18.10
CA THR A 128 -2.03 -18.03 -17.22
C THR A 128 -1.64 -18.59 -15.86
N VAL A 129 -1.86 -17.80 -14.80
CA VAL A 129 -1.67 -18.23 -13.43
C VAL A 129 -2.99 -18.77 -12.90
N LYS A 130 -2.99 -20.03 -12.49
CA LYS A 130 -4.13 -20.70 -11.87
C LYS A 130 -4.11 -20.42 -10.36
N CYS A 131 -5.11 -19.68 -9.89
CA CYS A 131 -5.31 -19.34 -8.49
C CYS A 131 -6.62 -19.93 -7.98
N GLY A 132 -7.76 -19.56 -8.58
CA GLY A 132 -9.09 -20.08 -8.28
C GLY A 132 -9.43 -20.30 -6.80
N MET A 133 -9.00 -19.42 -5.90
CA MET A 133 -9.01 -19.70 -4.45
C MET A 133 -9.27 -18.47 -3.57
N ARG A 134 -9.58 -18.70 -2.29
CA ARG A 134 -9.77 -17.68 -1.24
C ARG A 134 -8.74 -17.84 -0.13
N GLY A 135 -8.33 -16.74 0.49
CA GLY A 135 -7.50 -16.76 1.71
C GLY A 135 -6.05 -17.23 1.51
N HIS A 136 -5.57 -17.36 0.28
CA HIS A 136 -4.20 -17.81 0.02
C HIS A 136 -3.22 -16.64 0.14
N LEU A 137 -2.24 -16.75 1.03
CA LEU A 137 -1.21 -15.70 1.23
C LEU A 137 0.00 -15.84 0.30
N GLY A 138 -0.06 -16.75 -0.68
CA GLY A 138 1.03 -16.94 -1.63
C GLY A 138 1.25 -15.72 -2.54
N PRO A 139 2.49 -15.49 -3.03
CA PRO A 139 2.84 -14.25 -3.73
C PRO A 139 2.02 -13.97 -5.00
N ALA A 140 1.61 -15.03 -5.71
CA ALA A 140 0.90 -14.90 -6.99
C ALA A 140 -0.63 -14.78 -6.84
N CYS A 141 -1.21 -15.37 -5.79
CA CYS A 141 -2.65 -15.55 -5.60
C CYS A 141 -3.20 -14.85 -4.34
N ASN A 142 -2.48 -13.87 -3.82
CA ASN A 142 -2.91 -13.07 -2.67
C ASN A 142 -4.00 -12.08 -3.07
N ALA A 143 -5.06 -11.97 -2.25
CA ALA A 143 -6.14 -10.99 -2.38
C ALA A 143 -5.62 -9.54 -2.49
N VAL A 144 -4.61 -9.16 -1.71
CA VAL A 144 -4.03 -7.81 -1.78
C VAL A 144 -3.38 -7.55 -3.14
N GLY A 145 -2.67 -8.56 -3.67
CA GLY A 145 -2.06 -8.48 -5.00
C GLY A 145 -3.10 -8.48 -6.12
N TYR A 146 -4.22 -9.16 -5.94
CA TYR A 146 -5.34 -9.12 -6.88
C TYR A 146 -5.95 -7.71 -6.96
N VAL A 147 -6.29 -7.10 -5.81
CA VAL A 147 -6.84 -5.74 -5.78
C VAL A 147 -5.86 -4.73 -6.38
N ASP A 148 -4.56 -4.85 -6.08
CA ASP A 148 -3.53 -3.98 -6.65
C ASP A 148 -3.49 -4.06 -8.18
N ARG A 149 -3.60 -5.28 -8.76
CA ARG A 149 -3.63 -5.49 -10.23
C ARG A 149 -4.89 -4.95 -10.88
N GLU A 150 -6.05 -5.05 -10.23
CA GLU A 150 -7.31 -4.52 -10.76
C GLU A 150 -7.33 -2.98 -10.74
N VAL A 151 -6.76 -2.36 -9.71
CA VAL A 151 -6.79 -0.89 -9.55
C VAL A 151 -5.70 -0.20 -10.36
N TRP A 152 -4.47 -0.73 -10.35
CA TRP A 152 -3.29 -0.06 -10.93
C TRP A 152 -2.72 -0.79 -12.16
N GLY A 153 -3.22 -1.98 -12.48
CA GLY A 153 -2.70 -2.81 -13.57
C GLY A 153 -1.43 -3.58 -13.19
N ILE A 154 -1.07 -4.56 -14.01
CA ILE A 154 0.08 -5.45 -13.77
C ILE A 154 1.43 -4.73 -13.96
N ASN A 155 1.47 -3.70 -14.79
CA ASN A 155 2.71 -3.00 -15.16
C ASN A 155 3.27 -2.08 -14.08
N HIS A 156 2.45 -1.70 -13.09
CA HIS A 156 2.79 -0.71 -12.08
C HIS A 156 3.73 -1.25 -10.98
N LEU A 157 3.64 -2.55 -10.64
CA LEU A 157 4.33 -3.09 -9.47
C LEU A 157 5.75 -3.59 -9.79
N TYR A 158 5.98 -4.11 -11.00
CA TYR A 158 7.27 -4.68 -11.39
C TYR A 158 7.55 -4.54 -12.88
N MET A 159 8.67 -3.91 -13.22
CA MET A 159 9.24 -3.88 -14.57
C MET A 159 9.70 -5.28 -15.02
N TYR A 160 10.09 -6.14 -14.05
CA TYR A 160 10.39 -7.55 -14.22
C TYR A 160 9.58 -8.40 -13.24
N PRO A 161 8.67 -9.26 -13.73
CA PRO A 161 7.77 -10.04 -12.88
C PRO A 161 8.52 -11.02 -11.98
N VAL A 162 8.72 -10.69 -10.70
CA VAL A 162 9.38 -11.56 -9.70
C VAL A 162 8.65 -12.91 -9.56
N TRP A 163 7.35 -12.94 -9.84
CA TRP A 163 6.56 -14.18 -9.87
C TRP A 163 6.94 -15.16 -10.98
N GLN A 164 7.65 -14.73 -12.04
CA GLN A 164 8.22 -15.67 -13.00
C GLN A 164 9.25 -16.60 -12.36
N ARG A 165 9.83 -16.25 -11.20
CA ARG A 165 10.81 -17.11 -10.52
C ARG A 165 10.18 -18.02 -9.46
N LEU A 166 8.86 -17.91 -9.23
CA LEU A 166 8.17 -18.78 -8.28
C LEU A 166 8.06 -20.21 -8.84
N LYS A 167 8.24 -21.20 -7.97
CA LYS A 167 8.07 -22.64 -8.28
C LYS A 167 6.69 -22.99 -8.84
N ALA A 168 5.67 -22.23 -8.44
CA ALA A 168 4.30 -22.38 -8.97
C ALA A 168 4.14 -21.88 -10.42
N CYS A 169 5.08 -21.09 -10.93
CA CYS A 169 4.99 -20.39 -12.21
C CYS A 169 6.06 -20.82 -13.22
N THR A 170 7.14 -21.46 -12.77
CA THR A 170 8.27 -21.84 -13.62
C THR A 170 8.85 -23.18 -13.18
N HIS A 171 9.03 -24.08 -14.15
CA HIS A 171 9.65 -25.40 -13.93
C HIS A 171 11.12 -25.33 -13.52
N SER A 172 11.79 -24.21 -13.76
CA SER A 172 13.19 -23.91 -13.44
C SER A 172 13.32 -22.81 -12.37
N SER A 173 12.63 -22.95 -11.23
CA SER A 173 12.82 -22.03 -10.10
C SER A 173 14.22 -22.21 -9.48
N PRO A 174 14.95 -21.14 -9.11
CA PRO A 174 16.36 -21.18 -8.66
C PRO A 174 16.55 -21.75 -7.23
N SER A 175 15.64 -22.60 -6.79
CA SER A 175 15.68 -23.37 -5.54
C SER A 175 15.01 -24.72 -5.75
N SER A 176 15.42 -25.39 -6.84
CA SER A 176 15.18 -26.82 -7.07
C SER A 176 16.09 -27.67 -6.20
#